data_AF-A0A9D6IEV1-F1
#
_entry.id   AF-A0A9D6IEV1-F1
#
_cell.length_a   1.000
_cell.length_b   1.000
_cell.length_c   1.000
_cell.angle_alpha   90.00
_cell.angle_beta   90.00
_cell.angle_gamma   90.00
#
_symmetry.space_group_name_H-M   'P 1'
#
loop_
_entity.id
_entity.type
_entity.pdbx_description
1 polymer ?
#
loop_
_entity_poly.entity_id
_entity_poly.type
_entity_poly.pdbx_seq_one_letter_code
_entity_poly.pdbx_strand_id
1 'polypeptide(L)'
;MKSQKLKLTPLEALVQAAECLKILAHPHRLRMVQMLLQGQYSVGELAEACGIPSHMASEHLRLMQRCGFMTSAKDGRKAYYQIAEPHLGSIMACVEARFGGEDQ
;
A
#
# COMPACT_ATOMS: atom_id res chain seq x y z
N MET A 1 -31.20 -25.44 17.00
CA MET A 1 -30.01 -24.59 16.76
C MET A 1 -29.87 -24.38 15.26
N LYS A 2 -30.03 -23.15 14.75
CA LYS A 2 -29.89 -22.89 13.32
C LYS A 2 -28.39 -22.89 12.97
N SER A 3 -27.96 -23.84 12.15
CA SER A 3 -26.62 -23.84 11.57
C SER A 3 -26.49 -22.63 10.65
N GLN A 4 -25.84 -21.57 11.15
CA GLN A 4 -25.53 -20.40 10.34
C GLN A 4 -24.43 -20.81 9.35
N LYS A 5 -24.75 -20.86 8.06
CA LYS A 5 -23.74 -21.09 7.02
C LYS A 5 -22.73 -19.95 7.08
N LEU A 6 -21.45 -20.30 7.20
CA LEU A 6 -20.33 -19.36 7.13
C LEU A 6 -20.41 -18.61 5.80
N LYS A 7 -20.39 -17.27 5.85
CA LYS A 7 -20.24 -16.43 4.66
C LYS A 7 -18.74 -16.27 4.40
N LEU A 8 -18.24 -16.98 3.39
CA LEU A 8 -16.82 -16.95 3.01
C LEU A 8 -16.64 -16.21 1.70
N THR A 9 -15.56 -15.45 1.60
CA THR A 9 -15.10 -14.89 0.33
C THR A 9 -14.70 -16.04 -0.61
N PRO A 10 -15.04 -15.99 -1.92
CA PRO A 10 -14.62 -17.01 -2.88
C PRO A 10 -13.10 -17.17 -2.93
N LEU A 11 -12.62 -18.40 -3.14
CA LEU A 11 -11.19 -18.70 -3.11
C LEU A 11 -10.43 -17.96 -4.22
N GLU A 12 -11.02 -17.80 -5.38
CA GLU A 12 -10.44 -17.08 -6.53
C GLU A 12 -10.18 -15.60 -6.19
N ALA A 13 -11.12 -14.97 -5.49
CA ALA A 13 -10.94 -13.61 -5.00
C ALA A 13 -9.83 -13.55 -3.92
N LEU A 14 -9.72 -14.58 -3.08
CA LEU A 14 -8.64 -14.68 -2.09
C LEU A 14 -7.27 -14.94 -2.74
N VAL A 15 -7.20 -15.63 -3.89
CA VAL A 15 -5.95 -15.78 -4.67
C VAL A 15 -5.48 -14.42 -5.17
N GLN A 16 -6.38 -13.64 -5.79
CA GLN A 16 -6.04 -12.29 -6.23
C GLN A 16 -5.62 -11.39 -5.06
N ALA A 17 -6.35 -11.46 -3.93
CA ALA A 17 -5.99 -10.73 -2.72
C ALA A 17 -4.60 -11.13 -2.21
N ALA A 18 -4.28 -12.43 -2.17
CA ALA A 18 -2.98 -12.92 -1.72
C ALA A 18 -1.83 -12.40 -2.60
N GLU A 19 -2.00 -12.36 -3.93
CA GLU A 19 -0.99 -11.78 -4.84
C GLU A 19 -0.78 -10.28 -4.60
N CYS A 20 -1.87 -9.53 -4.38
CA CYS A 20 -1.77 -8.11 -4.06
C CYS A 20 -1.11 -7.87 -2.70
N LEU A 21 -1.43 -8.69 -1.69
CA LEU A 21 -0.83 -8.62 -0.37
C LEU A 21 0.65 -9.00 -0.39
N LYS A 22 1.07 -9.98 -1.21
CA LYS A 22 2.50 -10.29 -1.45
C LYS A 22 3.23 -9.08 -2.04
N ILE A 23 2.60 -8.39 -2.98
CA ILE A 23 3.14 -7.13 -3.49
C ILE A 23 3.19 -6.11 -2.36
N LEU A 24 2.18 -5.93 -1.53
CA LEU A 24 2.24 -4.96 -0.43
C LEU A 24 3.33 -5.28 0.63
N ALA A 25 3.58 -6.57 0.91
CA ALA A 25 4.43 -7.08 1.99
C ALA A 25 5.94 -6.86 1.76
N HIS A 26 6.38 -5.60 1.77
CA HIS A 26 7.78 -5.19 1.72
C HIS A 26 7.98 -3.90 2.49
N PRO A 27 9.08 -3.76 3.27
CA PRO A 27 9.25 -2.64 4.20
C PRO A 27 9.15 -1.26 3.54
N HIS A 28 9.84 -1.05 2.41
CA HIS A 28 9.76 0.24 1.69
C HIS A 28 8.35 0.52 1.15
N ARG A 29 7.58 -0.50 0.77
CA ARG A 29 6.23 -0.32 0.24
C ARG A 29 5.23 0.00 1.35
N LEU A 30 5.36 -0.65 2.51
CA LEU A 30 4.60 -0.30 3.70
C LEU A 30 4.89 1.15 4.13
N ARG A 31 6.17 1.57 4.15
CA ARG A 31 6.53 2.97 4.45
C ARG A 31 5.94 3.95 3.43
N MET A 32 6.00 3.65 2.13
CA MET A 32 5.37 4.48 1.10
C MET A 32 3.86 4.59 1.30
N VAL A 33 3.18 3.50 1.67
CA VAL A 33 1.75 3.52 1.98
C VAL A 33 1.47 4.37 3.22
N GLN A 34 2.26 4.27 4.29
CA GLN A 34 2.12 5.14 5.47
C GLN A 34 2.17 6.62 5.12
N MET A 35 3.11 7.00 4.24
CA MET A 35 3.18 8.37 3.75
C MET A 35 1.96 8.72 2.89
N LEU A 36 1.64 7.89 1.88
CA LEU A 36 0.55 8.15 0.94
C LEU A 36 -0.85 8.18 1.60
N LEU A 37 -1.02 7.59 2.78
CA LEU A 37 -2.23 7.72 3.59
C LEU A 37 -2.39 9.13 4.20
N GLN A 38 -1.31 9.91 4.29
CA GLN A 38 -1.31 11.29 4.82
C GLN A 38 -1.44 12.35 3.72
N GLY A 39 -1.33 11.96 2.45
CA GLY A 39 -1.42 12.90 1.33
C GLY A 39 -0.83 12.34 0.04
N GLN A 40 -0.65 13.23 -0.94
CA GLN A 40 0.01 12.90 -2.20
C GLN A 40 1.49 13.25 -2.16
N TYR A 41 2.34 12.39 -2.73
CA TYR A 41 3.79 12.56 -2.73
C TYR A 41 4.38 12.20 -4.08
N SER A 42 5.45 12.88 -4.46
CA SER A 42 6.23 12.56 -5.65
C SER A 42 7.15 11.36 -5.42
N VAL A 43 7.61 10.76 -6.52
CA VAL A 43 8.59 9.65 -6.47
C VAL A 43 9.86 10.04 -5.70
N GLY A 44 10.31 11.29 -5.82
CA GLY A 44 11.51 11.78 -5.15
C GLY A 44 11.34 11.83 -3.63
N GLU A 45 10.23 12.38 -3.14
CA GLU A 45 9.92 12.46 -1.70
C GLU A 45 9.78 11.06 -1.08
N LEU A 46 9.14 10.14 -1.80
CA LEU A 46 8.98 8.74 -1.37
C LEU A 46 10.32 7.99 -1.36
N ALA A 47 11.21 8.27 -2.32
CA ALA A 47 12.54 7.69 -2.39
C ALA A 47 13.41 8.17 -1.23
N GLU A 48 13.39 9.47 -0.95
CA GLU A 48 14.11 10.11 0.16
C GLU A 48 13.70 9.53 1.52
N ALA A 49 12.40 9.47 1.80
CA ALA A 49 11.89 8.91 3.06
C ALA A 49 12.17 7.40 3.23
N CYS A 50 12.33 6.68 2.12
CA CYS A 50 12.72 5.27 2.14
C CYS A 50 14.24 5.06 2.18
N GLY A 51 15.05 6.09 1.94
CA GLY A 51 16.50 5.97 1.82
C GLY A 51 16.95 5.14 0.62
N ILE A 52 16.18 5.15 -0.48
CA ILE A 52 16.46 4.35 -1.68
C ILE A 52 16.58 5.21 -2.95
N PRO A 53 17.25 4.74 -4.00
CA PRO A 53 17.28 5.44 -5.28
C PRO A 53 15.89 5.58 -5.93
N SER A 54 15.66 6.69 -6.64
CA SER A 54 14.36 6.99 -7.28
C SER A 54 13.89 5.96 -8.30
N HIS A 55 14.81 5.25 -8.98
CA HIS A 55 14.42 4.19 -9.92
C HIS A 55 13.78 3.00 -9.19
N MET A 56 14.32 2.63 -8.02
CA MET A 56 13.79 1.56 -7.16
C MET A 56 12.45 1.97 -6.55
N ALA A 57 12.32 3.22 -6.10
CA ALA A 57 11.05 3.76 -5.63
C ALA A 57 9.98 3.75 -6.74
N SER A 58 10.35 4.16 -7.97
CA SER A 58 9.44 4.10 -9.11
C SER A 58 8.99 2.66 -9.42
N GLU A 59 9.88 1.68 -9.30
CA GLU A 59 9.53 0.27 -9.48
C GLU A 59 8.53 -0.22 -8.43
N HIS A 60 8.76 0.09 -7.15
CA HIS A 60 7.83 -0.20 -6.07
C HIS A 60 6.45 0.42 -6.30
N LEU A 61 6.39 1.69 -6.69
CA LEU A 61 5.13 2.39 -6.96
C LEU A 61 4.40 1.80 -8.16
N ARG A 62 5.10 1.40 -9.22
CA ARG A 62 4.50 0.70 -10.37
C ARG A 62 3.93 -0.67 -10.00
N LEU A 63 4.61 -1.43 -9.14
CA LEU A 63 4.09 -2.70 -8.64
C LEU A 63 2.79 -2.50 -7.87
N MET A 64 2.75 -1.56 -6.92
CA MET A 64 1.54 -1.29 -6.15
C MET A 64 0.42 -0.69 -7.01
N GLN A 65 0.73 0.17 -7.97
CA GLN A 65 -0.23 0.72 -8.93
C GLN A 65 -0.87 -0.38 -9.78
N ARG A 66 -0.12 -1.42 -10.18
CA ARG A 66 -0.66 -2.60 -10.90
C ARG A 66 -1.67 -3.40 -10.06
N CYS A 67 -1.56 -3.36 -8.74
CA CYS A 67 -2.54 -3.94 -7.82
C CYS A 67 -3.77 -3.05 -7.59
N GLY A 68 -3.82 -1.85 -8.19
CA GLY A 68 -4.90 -0.89 -7.96
C GLY A 68 -4.80 -0.12 -6.64
N PHE A 69 -3.70 -0.25 -5.90
CA PHE A 69 -3.54 0.39 -4.59
C PHE A 69 -3.40 1.91 -4.66
N MET A 70 -2.91 2.43 -5.77
CA MET A 70 -2.62 3.85 -5.95
C MET A 70 -2.81 4.30 -7.39
N THR A 71 -3.06 5.59 -7.53
CA THR A 71 -3.05 6.27 -8.83
C THR A 71 -1.88 7.24 -8.89
N SER A 72 -1.58 7.73 -10.09
CA SER A 72 -0.60 8.78 -10.29
C SER A 72 -1.10 9.85 -11.23
N ALA A 73 -0.72 11.10 -10.94
CA ALA A 73 -1.00 12.27 -11.77
C ALA A 73 0.33 13.00 -12.06
N LYS A 74 0.44 13.57 -13.26
CA LYS A 74 1.58 14.41 -13.60
C LYS A 74 1.26 15.86 -13.24
N ASP A 75 2.20 16.50 -12.55
CA ASP A 75 2.22 17.94 -12.33
C ASP A 75 3.57 18.49 -12.81
N GLY A 76 3.53 19.19 -13.94
CA GLY A 76 4.71 19.61 -14.69
C GLY A 76 5.61 18.42 -15.05
N ARG A 77 6.82 18.39 -14.47
CA ARG A 77 7.83 17.33 -14.70
C ARG A 77 7.77 16.22 -13.66
N LYS A 78 6.98 16.36 -12.59
CA LYS A 78 6.90 15.40 -11.50
C LYS A 78 5.65 14.52 -11.64
N ALA A 79 5.78 13.26 -11.22
CA ALA A 79 4.63 12.38 -11.02
C ALA A 79 4.36 12.28 -9.52
N TYR A 80 3.12 12.56 -9.14
CA TYR A 80 2.59 12.43 -7.78
C TYR A 80 1.72 11.20 -7.67
N TYR A 81 1.83 10.50 -6.55
CA TYR A 81 1.07 9.30 -6.22
C TYR A 81 0.11 9.59 -5.08
N GLN A 82 -1.03 8.89 -5.07
CA GLN A 82 -2.04 8.95 -4.02
C GLN A 82 -2.70 7.58 -3.85
N ILE A 83 -3.17 7.26 -2.65
CA ILE A 83 -3.94 6.03 -2.39
C ILE A 83 -5.23 6.04 -3.21
N ALA A 84 -5.50 4.91 -3.86
CA ALA A 84 -6.75 4.66 -4.57
C ALA A 84 -7.61 3.58 -3.88
N GLU A 85 -6.98 2.70 -3.10
CA GLU A 85 -7.65 1.64 -2.33
C GLU A 85 -7.79 2.04 -0.86
N PRO A 86 -8.98 2.49 -0.40
CA PRO A 86 -9.18 2.98 0.97
C PRO A 86 -8.96 1.92 2.05
N HIS A 87 -9.13 0.63 1.75
CA HIS A 87 -8.92 -0.45 2.74
C HIS A 87 -7.45 -0.63 3.16
N LEU A 88 -6.50 -0.02 2.43
CA LEU A 88 -5.09 0.02 2.85
C LEU A 88 -4.90 0.71 4.21
N GLY A 89 -5.75 1.69 4.54
CA GLY A 89 -5.74 2.33 5.85
C GLY A 89 -5.96 1.31 6.97
N SER A 90 -6.92 0.39 6.80
CA SER A 90 -7.19 -0.67 7.78
C SER A 90 -6.04 -1.68 7.90
N ILE A 91 -5.37 -2.00 6.79
CA ILE A 91 -4.18 -2.87 6.81
C ILE A 91 -3.05 -2.18 7.57
N MET A 92 -2.79 -0.90 7.30
CA MET A 92 -1.75 -0.15 8.00
C MET A 92 -2.07 0.03 9.49
N ALA A 93 -3.33 0.29 9.85
CA ALA A 93 -3.73 0.37 11.25
C ALA A 93 -3.44 -0.93 12.01
N CYS A 94 -3.66 -2.09 11.37
CA CYS A 94 -3.28 -3.39 11.95
C CYS A 94 -1.77 -3.53 12.14
N VAL A 95 -0.98 -3.14 11.12
CA VAL A 95 0.49 -3.18 11.18
C VAL A 95 1.01 -2.25 12.29
N GLU A 96 0.51 -1.02 12.36
CA GLU A 96 0.93 -0.01 13.34
C GLU A 96 0.53 -0.40 14.76
N ALA A 97 -0.70 -0.88 14.97
CA ALA A 97 -1.12 -1.36 16.29
C ALA A 97 -0.27 -2.56 16.77
N ARG A 98 0.21 -3.41 15.86
CA ARG A 98 0.98 -4.61 16.20
C ARG A 98 2.49 -4.36 16.32
N PHE A 99 3.04 -3.45 15.53
CA PHE A 99 4.49 -3.27 15.35
C PHE A 99 4.98 -1.84 15.60
N GLY A 100 4.08 -0.87 15.81
CA GLY A 100 4.41 0.54 15.98
C GLY A 100 5.16 0.87 17.28
N GLY A 101 5.12 -0.01 18.29
CA GLY A 101 5.67 0.27 19.62
C GLY A 101 4.88 1.37 20.35
N GLU A 102 4.93 1.39 21.68
CA GLU A 102 4.31 2.46 22.49
C GLU A 102 5.18 3.73 22.59
N ASP A 103 6.34 3.77 21.93
CA ASP A 103 7.32 4.84 22.11
C ASP A 103 7.61 5.60 20.79
N GLN A 104 6.94 6.74 20.66
CA GLN A 104 7.53 7.98 20.16
C GLN A 104 7.56 8.98 21.32
#